data_AF-A0A3D5YJM6-F1
#
_entry.id   AF-A0A3D5YJM6-F1
#
_cell.length_a   1.000
_cell.length_b   1.000
_cell.length_c   1.000
_cell.angle_alpha   90.00
_cell.angle_beta   90.00
_cell.angle_gamma   90.00
#
_symmetry.space_group_name_H-M   'P 1'
#
loop_
_entity.id
_entity.type
_entity.pdbx_description
1 polymer ?
#
loop_
_entity_poly.entity_id
_entity_poly.type
_entity_poly.pdbx_seq_one_letter_code
_entity_poly.pdbx_strand_id
1 'polypeptide(L)'
;QAYAHDMGFIQFYFGMPLAVILVSVFFVPAYRKMRAITAYQFLEQRFDRKTRLFTAALFLTSRGLSAGITIFAPAIVLSAAMNLPLNLMIVLIGIVVLFYTVSGGSAAVAVTQKWQMATILIGMAIATVILIDRIPVSMSDAYYIAGEMGKLRIVDTSLDPSTRYTIWSGLAGGLFLSLSYLG
;
A
#
# COMPACT_ATOMS: atom_id res chain seq x y z
N GLN A 1 -6.72 5.77 -11.09
CA GLN A 1 -5.87 5.09 -12.10
C GLN A 1 -6.72 4.39 -13.14
N ALA A 2 -7.61 3.46 -12.76
CA ALA A 2 -8.55 2.80 -13.68
C ALA A 2 -9.37 3.80 -14.55
N TYR A 3 -9.87 4.88 -13.95
CA TYR A 3 -10.60 5.91 -14.70
C TYR A 3 -9.72 6.66 -15.72
N ALA A 4 -8.50 7.04 -15.34
CA ALA A 4 -7.59 7.83 -16.18
C ALA A 4 -6.87 7.01 -17.26
N HIS A 5 -6.53 5.75 -16.96
CA HIS A 5 -5.82 4.84 -17.86
C HIS A 5 -6.68 3.59 -18.09
N ASP A 6 -6.23 2.43 -17.62
CA ASP A 6 -6.92 1.14 -17.69
C ASP A 6 -6.72 0.36 -16.38
N MET A 7 -7.24 -0.88 -16.32
CA MET A 7 -7.11 -1.78 -15.18
C MET A 7 -5.75 -2.50 -15.10
N GLY A 8 -4.77 -2.14 -15.95
CA GLY A 8 -3.46 -2.78 -16.01
C GLY A 8 -2.64 -2.65 -14.72
N PHE A 9 -2.93 -1.65 -13.88
CA PHE A 9 -2.30 -1.50 -12.56
C PHE A 9 -2.53 -2.71 -11.64
N ILE A 10 -3.57 -3.51 -11.88
CA ILE A 10 -3.86 -4.74 -11.10
C ILE A 10 -2.70 -5.73 -11.20
N GLN A 11 -1.98 -5.75 -12.32
CA GLN A 11 -0.86 -6.67 -12.56
C GLN A 11 0.28 -6.48 -11.55
N PHE A 12 0.40 -5.28 -10.98
CA PHE A 12 1.36 -4.99 -9.92
C PHE A 12 1.12 -5.82 -8.65
N TYR A 13 -0.14 -6.12 -8.33
CA TYR A 13 -0.49 -6.92 -7.16
C TYR A 13 -0.12 -8.39 -7.30
N PHE A 14 0.04 -8.91 -8.54
CA PHE A 14 0.52 -10.28 -8.76
C PHE A 14 1.98 -10.49 -8.33
N GLY A 15 2.79 -9.42 -8.24
CA GLY A 15 4.16 -9.51 -7.72
C GLY A 15 4.23 -9.79 -6.21
N MET A 16 3.19 -9.44 -5.45
CA MET A 16 3.18 -9.57 -3.99
C MET A 16 3.18 -11.05 -3.52
N PRO A 17 2.31 -11.95 -4.01
CA PRO A 17 2.37 -13.37 -3.67
C PRO A 17 3.75 -14.01 -3.94
N LEU A 18 4.37 -13.68 -5.07
CA LEU A 18 5.70 -14.18 -5.42
C LEU A 18 6.77 -13.70 -4.44
N ALA A 19 6.72 -12.43 -4.04
CA ALA A 19 7.65 -11.88 -3.05
C ALA A 19 7.48 -12.58 -1.69
N VAL A 20 6.25 -12.85 -1.26
CA VAL A 20 5.97 -13.57 -0.01
C VAL A 20 6.55 -14.99 -0.04
N ILE A 21 6.42 -15.70 -1.16
CA ILE A 21 7.01 -17.04 -1.34
C ILE A 21 8.54 -16.97 -1.23
N LEU A 22 9.18 -16.05 -1.95
CA LEU A 22 10.64 -15.88 -1.90
C LEU A 22 11.13 -15.54 -0.48
N VAL A 23 10.49 -14.58 0.20
CA VAL A 23 10.85 -14.22 1.58
C VAL A 23 10.69 -15.41 2.52
N SER A 24 9.60 -16.16 2.39
CA SER A 24 9.31 -17.31 3.23
C SER A 24 10.28 -18.47 3.03
N VAL A 25 10.76 -18.69 1.80
CA VAL A 25 11.69 -19.79 1.49
C VAL A 25 13.14 -19.43 1.80
N PHE A 26 13.57 -18.19 1.50
CA PHE A 26 14.98 -17.82 1.60
C PHE A 26 15.32 -17.04 2.89
N PHE A 27 14.50 -16.04 3.24
CA PHE A 27 14.82 -15.12 4.33
C PHE A 27 14.34 -15.64 5.69
N VAL A 28 13.14 -16.21 5.78
CA VAL A 28 12.61 -16.74 7.06
C VAL A 28 13.51 -17.83 7.66
N PRO A 29 14.02 -18.82 6.90
CA PRO A 29 14.92 -19.83 7.46
C PRO A 29 16.27 -19.24 7.89
N ALA A 30 16.78 -18.24 7.17
CA ALA A 30 17.99 -17.52 7.55
C ALA A 30 17.80 -16.80 8.88
N TYR A 31 16.74 -16.00 9.04
CA TYR A 31 16.43 -15.30 10.29
C TYR A 31 16.29 -16.25 11.47
N ARG A 32 15.61 -17.39 11.28
CA ARG A 32 15.46 -18.41 12.32
C ARG A 32 16.79 -19.06 12.72
N LYS A 33 17.67 -19.38 11.76
CA LYS A 33 18.99 -19.98 12.04
C LYS A 33 19.88 -19.08 12.91
N MET A 34 19.81 -17.77 12.71
CA MET A 34 20.62 -16.78 13.43
C MET A 34 19.98 -16.28 14.74
N ARG A 35 18.79 -16.78 15.10
CA ARG A 35 17.98 -16.31 16.24
C ARG A 35 17.81 -14.78 16.27
N ALA A 36 17.89 -14.13 15.11
CA ALA A 36 17.71 -12.70 14.99
C ALA A 36 16.22 -12.39 15.16
N ILE A 37 15.89 -11.52 16.12
CA ILE A 37 14.50 -11.11 16.39
C ILE A 37 14.09 -9.98 15.42
N THR A 38 15.08 -9.27 14.86
CA THR A 38 14.87 -8.16 13.91
C THR A 38 15.83 -8.25 12.72
N ALA A 39 15.43 -7.73 11.55
CA ALA A 39 16.28 -7.63 10.38
C ALA A 39 17.60 -6.88 10.66
N TYR A 40 17.57 -5.91 11.59
CA TYR A 40 18.74 -5.14 12.02
C TYR A 40 19.77 -5.97 12.79
N GLN A 41 19.30 -6.86 13.67
CA GLN A 41 20.19 -7.77 14.40
C GLN A 41 20.86 -8.76 13.45
N PHE A 42 20.15 -9.19 12.41
CA PHE A 42 20.76 -9.99 11.35
C PHE A 42 21.89 -9.23 10.64
N LEU A 43 21.67 -7.95 10.28
CA LEU A 43 22.71 -7.12 9.66
C LEU A 43 23.92 -6.91 10.57
N GLU A 44 23.72 -6.71 11.87
CA GLU A 44 24.82 -6.56 12.83
C GLU A 44 25.64 -7.84 12.99
N GLN A 45 24.98 -9.01 13.04
CA GLN A 45 25.68 -10.29 13.11
C GLN A 45 26.42 -10.64 11.82
N ARG A 46 25.94 -10.17 10.66
CA ARG A 46 26.54 -10.47 9.35
C ARG A 46 27.65 -9.52 8.94
N PHE A 47 27.50 -8.23 9.25
CA PHE A 47 28.43 -7.15 8.88
C PHE A 47 29.06 -6.54 10.12
N ASP A 48 28.41 -5.55 10.73
CA ASP A 48 28.92 -4.79 11.87
C ASP A 48 27.86 -3.80 12.40
N ARG A 49 28.13 -3.21 13.58
CA ARG A 49 27.24 -2.26 14.25
C ARG A 49 27.03 -0.95 13.49
N LYS A 50 28.01 -0.47 12.71
CA LYS A 50 27.87 0.79 11.94
C LYS A 50 26.87 0.59 10.80
N THR A 51 26.97 -0.54 10.10
CA THR A 51 26.02 -0.95 9.06
C THR A 51 24.60 -1.05 9.61
N ARG A 52 24.42 -1.65 10.80
CA ARG A 52 23.11 -1.69 11.49
C ARG A 52 22.52 -0.30 11.72
N LEU A 53 23.30 0.61 12.28
CA LEU A 53 22.83 1.95 12.62
C LEU A 53 22.48 2.77 11.38
N PHE A 54 23.29 2.66 10.33
CA PHE A 54 23.05 3.34 9.06
C PHE A 54 21.73 2.87 8.41
N THR A 55 21.55 1.56 8.27
CA THR A 55 20.32 1.00 7.68
C THR A 55 19.09 1.29 8.52
N ALA A 56 19.19 1.24 9.85
CA ALA A 56 18.10 1.62 10.75
C ALA A 56 17.71 3.10 10.60
N ALA A 57 18.68 4.01 10.45
CA ALA A 57 18.41 5.42 10.22
C ALA A 57 17.72 5.69 8.88
N LEU A 58 18.16 5.03 7.80
CA LEU A 58 17.51 5.11 6.49
C LEU A 58 16.08 4.60 6.54
N PHE A 59 15.86 3.45 7.17
CA PHE A 59 14.53 2.87 7.32
C PHE A 59 13.61 3.77 8.14
N LEU A 60 14.09 4.30 9.27
CA LEU A 60 13.29 5.17 10.14
C LEU A 60 12.90 6.47 9.42
N THR A 61 13.82 7.04 8.63
CA THR A 61 13.56 8.22 7.81
C THR A 61 12.48 7.94 6.76
N SER A 62 12.62 6.84 6.00
CA SER A 62 11.63 6.41 5.01
C SER A 62 10.25 6.16 5.64
N ARG A 63 10.21 5.49 6.80
CA ARG A 63 8.97 5.27 7.56
C ARG A 63 8.34 6.55 8.08
N GLY A 64 9.14 7.52 8.54
CA GLY A 64 8.67 8.82 8.97
C GLY A 64 8.01 9.61 7.83
N LEU A 65 8.64 9.63 6.66
CA LEU A 65 8.07 10.26 5.46
C LEU A 65 6.77 9.59 5.02
N SER A 66 6.73 8.25 5.00
CA SER A 66 5.54 7.47 4.67
C SER A 66 4.39 7.72 5.66
N ALA A 67 4.68 7.83 6.97
CA ALA A 67 3.69 8.17 7.98
C ALA A 67 3.12 9.59 7.78
N GLY A 68 3.95 10.55 7.38
CA GLY A 68 3.51 11.90 7.03
C GLY A 68 2.49 11.90 5.89
N ILE A 69 2.76 11.16 4.81
CA ILE A 69 1.82 11.00 3.68
C ILE A 69 0.51 10.35 4.15
N THR A 70 0.61 9.37 5.04
CA THR A 70 -0.55 8.66 5.60
C THR A 70 -1.44 9.57 6.44
N ILE A 71 -0.87 10.50 7.22
CA ILE A 71 -1.62 11.52 7.99
C ILE A 71 -2.21 12.59 7.07
N PHE A 72 -1.49 12.94 6.00
CA PHE A 72 -1.90 13.99 5.08
C PHE A 72 -3.17 13.65 4.29
N ALA A 73 -3.33 12.40 3.85
CA ALA A 73 -4.49 11.97 3.07
C ALA A 73 -5.85 12.23 3.76
N PRO A 74 -6.10 11.78 5.01
CA PRO A 74 -7.34 12.11 5.71
C PRO A 74 -7.43 13.59 6.11
N ALA A 75 -6.30 14.27 6.33
CA ALA A 75 -6.29 15.70 6.66
C ALA A 75 -6.88 16.55 5.53
N ILE A 76 -6.57 16.25 4.27
CA ILE A 76 -7.16 16.94 3.12
C ILE A 76 -8.67 16.74 3.08
N VAL A 77 -9.12 15.50 3.22
CA VAL A 77 -10.55 15.17 3.13
C VAL A 77 -11.34 15.86 4.24
N LEU A 78 -10.85 15.81 5.48
CA LEU A 78 -11.50 16.44 6.62
C LEU A 78 -11.40 17.98 6.59
N SER A 79 -10.27 18.53 6.14
CA SER A 79 -10.11 19.98 5.95
C SER A 79 -11.15 20.51 4.96
N ALA A 80 -11.37 19.82 3.84
CA ALA A 80 -12.39 20.17 2.87
C ALA A 80 -13.83 20.01 3.42
N ALA A 81 -14.10 18.95 4.19
CA ALA A 81 -15.43 18.69 4.75
C ALA A 81 -15.82 19.66 5.88
N MET A 82 -14.86 20.04 6.73
CA MET A 82 -15.08 20.92 7.89
C MET A 82 -14.77 22.39 7.59
N ASN A 83 -14.24 22.70 6.40
CA ASN A 83 -13.77 24.02 5.99
C ASN A 83 -12.74 24.64 6.95
N LEU A 84 -11.84 23.79 7.47
CA LEU A 84 -10.76 24.19 8.39
C LEU A 84 -9.42 24.25 7.66
N PRO A 85 -8.47 25.09 8.11
CA PRO A 85 -7.16 25.18 7.49
C PRO A 85 -6.41 23.83 7.56
N LEU A 86 -5.85 23.40 6.43
CA LEU A 86 -5.20 22.09 6.28
C LEU A 86 -4.08 21.87 7.30
N ASN A 87 -3.26 22.89 7.57
CA ASN A 87 -2.18 22.81 8.55
C ASN A 87 -2.69 22.47 9.96
N LEU A 88 -3.84 23.02 10.35
CA LEU A 88 -4.47 22.72 11.63
C LEU A 88 -4.98 21.28 11.66
N MET A 89 -5.61 20.81 10.58
CA MET A 89 -6.09 19.44 10.49
C MET A 89 -4.97 18.40 10.54
N ILE A 90 -3.82 18.67 9.89
CA ILE A 90 -2.64 17.79 9.95
C ILE A 90 -2.17 17.63 11.40
N VAL A 91 -2.05 18.74 12.14
CA VAL A 91 -1.60 18.72 13.54
C VAL A 91 -2.59 17.97 14.42
N LEU A 92 -3.90 18.22 14.28
CA LEU A 92 -4.92 17.53 15.06
C LEU A 92 -4.90 16.01 14.85
N ILE A 93 -4.88 15.57 13.58
CA ILE A 93 -4.83 14.14 13.26
C ILE A 93 -3.52 13.53 13.78
N GLY A 94 -2.40 14.22 13.62
CA GLY A 94 -1.11 13.79 14.15
C GLY A 94 -1.14 13.57 15.66
N ILE A 95 -1.73 14.50 16.43
CA ILE A 95 -1.87 14.37 17.89
C ILE A 95 -2.73 13.15 18.25
N VAL A 96 -3.87 12.97 17.58
CA VAL A 96 -4.74 11.81 17.82
C VAL A 96 -3.99 10.50 17.54
N VAL A 97 -3.27 10.44 16.42
CA VAL A 97 -2.47 9.26 16.03
C VAL A 97 -1.38 8.97 17.04
N LEU A 98 -0.64 9.99 17.48
CA LEU A 98 0.38 9.87 18.50
C LEU A 98 -0.20 9.37 19.82
N PHE A 99 -1.34 9.92 20.25
CA PHE A 99 -1.97 9.55 21.51
C PHE A 99 -2.34 8.07 21.55
N TYR A 100 -3.12 7.56 20.59
CA TYR A 100 -3.52 6.16 20.62
C TYR A 100 -2.36 5.19 20.36
N THR A 101 -1.33 5.63 19.61
CA THR A 101 -0.15 4.81 19.34
C THR A 101 0.72 4.67 20.60
N VAL A 102 0.97 5.76 21.33
CA VAL A 102 1.77 5.76 22.55
C VAL A 102 1.04 5.05 23.69
N SER A 103 -0.25 5.31 23.88
CA SER A 103 -1.03 4.71 24.97
C SER A 103 -1.35 3.23 24.76
N GLY A 104 -1.55 2.81 23.50
CA GLY A 104 -2.05 1.46 23.19
C GLY A 104 -1.01 0.47 22.68
N GLY A 105 0.17 0.93 22.26
CA GLY A 105 1.22 0.08 21.70
C GLY A 105 0.80 -0.65 20.42
N SER A 106 1.57 -1.66 20.02
CA SER A 106 1.35 -2.41 18.76
C SER A 106 0.00 -3.14 18.70
N ALA A 107 -0.52 -3.58 19.84
CA ALA A 107 -1.80 -4.28 19.92
C ALA A 107 -2.98 -3.35 19.58
N ALA A 108 -3.00 -2.12 20.14
CA ALA A 108 -4.04 -1.15 19.83
C ALA A 108 -3.97 -0.72 18.35
N VAL A 109 -2.75 -0.48 17.83
CA VAL A 109 -2.56 -0.15 16.42
C VAL A 109 -3.12 -1.26 15.53
N ALA A 110 -2.85 -2.53 15.82
CA ALA A 110 -3.40 -3.65 15.06
C ALA A 110 -4.95 -3.68 15.10
N VAL A 111 -5.58 -3.36 16.23
CA VAL A 111 -7.04 -3.26 16.32
C VAL A 111 -7.58 -2.11 15.47
N THR A 112 -6.96 -0.94 15.54
CA THR A 112 -7.38 0.21 14.72
C THR A 112 -7.23 -0.08 13.22
N GLN A 113 -6.17 -0.77 12.80
CA GLN A 113 -5.96 -1.17 11.41
C GLN A 113 -7.04 -2.14 10.92
N LYS A 114 -7.48 -3.10 11.77
CA LYS A 114 -8.58 -4.00 11.43
C LYS A 114 -9.88 -3.22 11.17
N TRP A 115 -10.22 -2.28 12.04
CA TRP A 115 -11.41 -1.45 11.87
C TRP A 115 -11.30 -0.53 10.65
N GLN A 116 -10.14 0.08 10.42
CA GLN A 116 -9.90 0.90 9.24
C GLN A 116 -10.13 0.11 7.94
N MET A 117 -9.60 -1.12 7.87
CA MET A 117 -9.84 -2.01 6.73
C MET A 117 -11.32 -2.32 6.55
N ALA A 118 -12.03 -2.65 7.64
CA ALA A 118 -13.47 -2.93 7.60
C ALA A 118 -14.27 -1.72 7.09
N THR A 119 -14.00 -0.52 7.63
CA THR A 119 -14.66 0.72 7.21
C THR A 119 -14.41 1.04 5.74
N ILE A 120 -13.17 0.87 5.25
CA ILE A 120 -12.84 1.08 3.84
C ILE A 120 -13.61 0.11 2.95
N LEU A 121 -13.64 -1.18 3.29
CA LEU A 121 -14.36 -2.19 2.49
C LEU A 121 -15.86 -1.93 2.44
N ILE A 122 -16.47 -1.56 3.56
CA ILE A 122 -17.89 -1.21 3.62
C ILE A 122 -18.16 0.06 2.80
N GLY A 123 -17.33 1.10 2.95
CA GLY A 123 -17.46 2.34 2.18
C GLY A 123 -17.33 2.10 0.67
N MET A 124 -16.39 1.26 0.25
CA MET A 124 -16.23 0.84 -1.14
C MET A 124 -17.44 0.05 -1.66
N ALA A 125 -18.00 -0.86 -0.86
CA ALA A 125 -19.20 -1.60 -1.24
C ALA A 125 -20.41 -0.66 -1.43
N ILE A 126 -20.65 0.25 -0.48
CA ILE A 126 -21.74 1.24 -0.57
C ILE A 126 -21.54 2.14 -1.79
N ALA A 127 -20.34 2.67 -2.01
CA ALA A 127 -20.04 3.49 -3.17
C ALA A 127 -20.29 2.74 -4.48
N THR A 128 -19.95 1.45 -4.53
CA THR A 128 -20.18 0.60 -5.71
C THR A 128 -21.66 0.43 -6.00
N VAL A 129 -22.48 0.17 -4.98
CA VAL A 129 -23.95 0.05 -5.12
C VAL A 129 -24.55 1.36 -5.64
N ILE A 130 -24.18 2.49 -5.05
CA ILE A 130 -24.65 3.82 -5.48
C ILE A 130 -24.24 4.10 -6.93
N LEU A 131 -23.01 3.76 -7.31
CA LEU A 131 -22.54 3.98 -8.67
C LEU A 131 -23.30 3.14 -9.70
N ILE A 132 -23.60 1.88 -9.38
CA ILE A 132 -24.39 1.00 -10.26
C ILE A 132 -25.82 1.53 -10.40
N ASP A 133 -26.44 1.99 -9.32
CA ASP A 133 -27.80 2.57 -9.34
C ASP A 133 -27.88 3.89 -10.11
N ARG A 134 -26.81 4.71 -10.08
CA ARG A 134 -26.77 6.02 -10.74
C ARG A 134 -26.28 6.00 -12.18
N ILE A 135 -25.80 4.87 -12.68
CA ILE A 135 -25.37 4.74 -14.06
C ILE A 135 -26.62 4.63 -14.96
N PRO A 136 -26.76 5.48 -16.00
CA PRO A 136 -27.96 5.53 -16.84
C PRO A 136 -28.04 4.40 -17.87
N VAL A 137 -27.19 3.38 -17.78
CA VAL A 137 -27.10 2.26 -18.73
C VAL A 137 -27.20 0.92 -18.00
N SER A 138 -27.65 -0.11 -18.72
CA SER A 138 -27.66 -1.47 -18.17
C SER A 138 -26.23 -1.95 -17.89
N MET A 139 -26.08 -2.90 -16.97
CA MET A 139 -24.75 -3.42 -16.61
C MET A 139 -24.03 -4.06 -17.81
N SER A 140 -24.77 -4.72 -18.70
CA SER A 140 -24.22 -5.27 -19.95
C SER A 140 -23.70 -4.19 -20.88
N ASP A 141 -24.43 -3.08 -21.02
CA ASP A 141 -24.00 -1.96 -21.85
C ASP A 141 -22.82 -1.24 -21.23
N ALA A 142 -22.78 -1.11 -19.89
CA ALA A 142 -21.64 -0.55 -19.17
C ALA A 142 -20.36 -1.36 -19.41
N TYR A 143 -20.43 -2.70 -19.41
CA TYR A 143 -19.28 -3.55 -19.75
C TYR A 143 -18.89 -3.43 -21.22
N TYR A 144 -19.85 -3.34 -22.13
CA TYR A 144 -19.58 -3.17 -23.55
C TYR A 144 -18.85 -1.84 -23.82
N ILE A 145 -19.38 -0.74 -23.28
CA ILE A 145 -18.78 0.60 -23.38
C ILE A 145 -17.39 0.61 -22.73
N ALA A 146 -17.22 0.01 -21.55
CA ALA A 146 -15.91 -0.07 -20.88
C ALA A 146 -14.89 -0.90 -21.69
N GLY A 147 -15.36 -1.93 -22.40
CA GLY A 147 -14.58 -2.73 -23.34
C GLY A 147 -14.12 -1.93 -24.55
N GLU A 148 -15.03 -1.22 -25.22
CA GLU A 148 -14.71 -0.34 -26.34
C GLU A 148 -13.77 0.81 -25.94
N MET A 149 -13.94 1.37 -24.74
CA MET A 149 -13.05 2.39 -24.18
C MET A 149 -11.68 1.85 -23.75
N GLY A 150 -11.41 0.54 -23.93
CA GLY A 150 -10.16 -0.11 -23.56
C GLY A 150 -9.89 -0.15 -22.05
N LYS A 151 -10.89 0.14 -21.21
CA LYS A 151 -10.74 0.24 -19.75
C LYS A 151 -10.62 -1.13 -19.08
N LEU A 152 -11.20 -2.16 -19.70
CA LEU A 152 -11.22 -3.55 -19.20
C LEU A 152 -9.91 -4.32 -19.46
N ARG A 153 -8.86 -3.67 -19.96
CA ARG A 153 -7.56 -4.33 -20.17
C ARG A 153 -6.88 -4.57 -18.83
N ILE A 154 -7.04 -5.79 -18.29
CA ILE A 154 -6.48 -6.21 -17.00
C ILE A 154 -5.06 -6.74 -17.17
N VAL A 155 -4.79 -7.52 -18.22
CA VAL A 155 -3.48 -8.15 -18.47
C VAL A 155 -2.94 -7.70 -19.82
N ASP A 156 -1.72 -7.16 -19.83
CA ASP A 156 -0.99 -6.81 -21.04
C ASP A 156 0.33 -7.58 -21.04
N THR A 157 0.47 -8.54 -21.95
CA THR A 157 1.66 -9.40 -22.08
C THR A 157 2.72 -8.82 -23.00
N SER A 158 2.51 -7.61 -23.53
CA SER A 158 3.45 -6.94 -24.41
C SER A 158 4.81 -6.74 -23.73
N LEU A 159 5.87 -6.83 -24.53
CA LEU A 159 7.25 -6.52 -24.14
C LEU A 159 7.64 -5.08 -24.49
N ASP A 160 6.67 -4.25 -24.89
CA ASP A 160 6.90 -2.88 -25.30
C ASP A 160 7.27 -1.99 -24.10
N PRO A 161 8.51 -1.44 -24.05
CA PRO A 161 8.96 -0.56 -22.97
C PRO A 161 8.18 0.77 -22.88
N SER A 162 7.42 1.14 -23.91
CA SER A 162 6.59 2.35 -23.93
C SER A 162 5.28 2.20 -23.14
N THR A 163 4.88 0.96 -22.84
CA THR A 163 3.66 0.66 -22.08
C THR A 163 3.92 0.68 -20.57
N ARG A 164 3.11 1.45 -19.83
CA ARG A 164 3.34 1.73 -18.40
C ARG A 164 3.11 0.51 -17.48
N TYR A 165 2.24 -0.41 -17.87
CA TYR A 165 1.85 -1.58 -17.08
C TYR A 165 1.77 -2.83 -17.97
N THR A 166 2.86 -3.58 -18.00
CA THR A 166 2.94 -4.92 -18.61
C THR A 166 3.02 -5.98 -17.54
N ILE A 167 2.76 -7.24 -17.88
CA ILE A 167 2.85 -8.32 -16.90
C ILE A 167 4.28 -8.45 -16.37
N TRP A 168 5.27 -8.17 -17.23
CA TRP A 168 6.69 -8.22 -16.88
C TRP A 168 7.09 -7.08 -15.94
N SER A 169 6.67 -5.85 -16.24
CA SER A 169 6.96 -4.68 -15.38
C SER A 169 6.15 -4.71 -14.09
N GLY A 170 4.90 -5.19 -14.13
CA GLY A 170 4.03 -5.39 -12.97
C GLY A 170 4.54 -6.47 -12.04
N LEU A 171 4.97 -7.62 -12.57
CA LEU A 171 5.59 -8.68 -11.79
C LEU A 171 6.93 -8.25 -11.22
N ALA A 172 7.85 -7.73 -12.03
CA ALA A 172 9.15 -7.30 -11.56
C ALA A 172 9.04 -6.14 -10.56
N GLY A 173 8.31 -5.08 -10.90
CA GLY A 173 8.08 -3.93 -10.04
C GLY A 173 7.33 -4.28 -8.76
N GLY A 174 6.27 -5.08 -8.86
CA GLY A 174 5.50 -5.57 -7.72
C GLY A 174 6.32 -6.46 -6.80
N LEU A 175 7.16 -7.32 -7.36
CA LEU A 175 8.10 -8.17 -6.63
C LEU A 175 9.11 -7.33 -5.85
N PHE A 176 9.85 -6.43 -6.53
CA PHE A 176 10.88 -5.62 -5.89
C PHE A 176 10.31 -4.67 -4.85
N LEU A 177 9.14 -4.05 -5.12
CA LEU A 177 8.49 -3.20 -4.14
C LEU A 177 8.05 -4.02 -2.91
N SER A 178 7.44 -5.18 -3.13
CA SER A 178 7.01 -6.06 -2.03
C SER A 178 8.21 -6.60 -1.24
N LEU A 179 9.32 -6.94 -1.91
CA LEU A 179 10.57 -7.31 -1.25
C LEU A 179 11.15 -6.17 -0.42
N SER A 180 11.13 -4.93 -0.92
CA SER A 180 11.56 -3.75 -0.15
C SER A 180 10.65 -3.43 1.04
N TYR A 181 9.37 -3.84 1.00
CA TYR A 181 8.44 -3.66 2.11
C TYR A 181 8.53 -4.78 3.15
N LEU A 182 8.82 -6.01 2.73
CA LEU A 182 8.80 -7.22 3.56
C LEU A 182 10.17 -7.66 4.08
N GLY A 183 11.26 -7.37 3.35
CA GLY A 183 12.65 -7.70 3.68
C GLY A 183 13.40 -6.51 4.25
#